data_AF-A0A4D7AXK6-F1
#
_entry.id   AF-A0A4D7AXK6-F1
#
_cell.length_a   1.000
_cell.length_b   1.000
_cell.length_c   1.000
_cell.angle_alpha   90.00
_cell.angle_beta   90.00
_cell.angle_gamma   90.00
#
_symmetry.space_group_name_H-M   'P 1'
#
loop_
_entity.id
_entity.type
_entity.pdbx_description
1 polymer ?
#
loop_
_entity_poly.entity_id
_entity_poly.type
_entity_poly.pdbx_seq_one_letter_code
_entity_poly.pdbx_strand_id
1 'polypeptide(L)' 'MKQISINNGATYTTAAEALEEISLDTMAEYMDDDAREAVHNELAPCSDIEFLERYLEIAPDDLIVG' A
#
# COMPACT_ATOMS: atom_id res chain seq x y z
N MET A 1 2.13 0.55 11.99
CA MET A 1 2.16 0.32 10.54
C MET A 1 1.36 -0.93 10.27
N LYS A 2 0.47 -0.85 9.29
CA LYS A 2 -0.34 -1.95 8.78
C LYS A 2 0.49 -2.85 7.87
N GLN A 3 0.01 -4.04 7.65
CA GLN A 3 0.68 -5.05 6.85
C GLN A 3 0.08 -5.11 5.44
N ILE A 4 0.80 -5.73 4.51
CA ILE A 4 0.34 -5.99 3.16
C ILE A 4 0.33 -7.49 2.88
N SER A 5 -0.77 -7.97 2.30
CA SER A 5 -0.95 -9.33 1.80
C SER A 5 -1.35 -9.26 0.33
N ILE A 6 -0.66 -10.00 -0.53
CA ILE A 6 -0.89 -10.01 -1.99
C ILE A 6 -1.52 -11.32 -2.49
N ASN A 7 -2.16 -12.10 -1.60
CA ASN A 7 -2.71 -13.40 -1.97
C ASN A 7 -3.99 -13.84 -1.25
N ASN A 8 -4.02 -13.91 0.08
CA ASN A 8 -5.07 -14.61 0.83
C ASN A 8 -5.45 -13.95 2.17
N GLY A 9 -4.82 -12.83 2.52
CA GLY A 9 -5.02 -12.15 3.80
C GLY A 9 -4.53 -12.91 5.04
N ALA A 10 -3.79 -14.01 4.85
CA ALA A 10 -3.21 -14.83 5.92
C ALA A 10 -1.68 -14.85 5.89
N THR A 11 -1.06 -14.53 4.75
CA THR A 11 0.39 -14.33 4.62
C THR A 11 0.72 -12.90 4.21
N TYR A 12 1.73 -12.32 4.85
CA TYR A 12 2.10 -10.93 4.70
C TYR A 12 3.54 -10.80 4.18
N THR A 13 3.82 -9.69 3.52
CA THR A 13 5.10 -9.38 2.88
C THR A 13 5.48 -7.93 3.14
N THR A 14 6.67 -7.51 2.71
CA THR A 14 7.11 -6.11 2.80
C THR A 14 6.60 -5.29 1.62
N ALA A 15 6.60 -3.96 1.75
CA ALA A 15 6.25 -3.06 0.65
C ALA A 15 7.15 -3.26 -0.58
N ALA A 16 8.45 -3.50 -0.37
CA ALA A 16 9.41 -3.78 -1.44
C ALA A 16 9.08 -5.09 -2.17
N GLU A 17 8.89 -6.18 -1.45
CA GLU A 17 8.53 -7.48 -2.03
C GLU A 17 7.16 -7.44 -2.74
N ALA A 18 6.18 -6.70 -2.19
CA ALA A 18 4.89 -6.53 -2.85
C ALA A 18 5.02 -5.81 -4.20
N LEU A 19 5.88 -4.79 -4.29
CA LEU A 19 6.16 -4.04 -5.53
C LEU A 19 6.93 -4.87 -6.58
N GLU A 20 7.59 -5.95 -6.18
CA GLU A 20 8.20 -6.91 -7.11
C GLU A 20 7.15 -7.81 -7.80
N GLU A 21 6.01 -8.02 -7.15
CA GLU A 21 4.96 -8.95 -7.60
C GLU A 21 3.75 -8.23 -8.24
N ILE A 22 3.36 -7.06 -7.71
CA ILE A 22 2.16 -6.32 -8.10
C ILE A 22 2.48 -4.82 -8.20
N SER A 23 1.92 -4.15 -9.23
CA SER A 23 2.10 -2.70 -9.39
C SER A 23 1.36 -1.89 -8.32
N LEU A 24 1.89 -0.71 -7.98
CA LEU A 24 1.20 0.22 -7.10
C LEU A 24 -0.19 0.58 -7.61
N ASP A 25 -0.36 0.76 -8.92
CA ASP A 25 -1.67 1.01 -9.54
C ASP A 25 -2.68 -0.09 -9.23
N THR A 26 -2.26 -1.36 -9.25
CA THR A 26 -3.14 -2.49 -8.93
C THR A 26 -3.47 -2.51 -7.43
N MET A 27 -2.48 -2.23 -6.59
CA MET A 27 -2.69 -2.16 -5.14
C MET A 27 -3.62 -1.00 -4.75
N ALA A 28 -3.54 0.12 -5.46
CA ALA A 28 -4.36 1.32 -5.22
C ALA A 28 -5.86 1.07 -5.34
N GLU A 29 -6.29 0.11 -6.17
CA GLU A 29 -7.69 -0.32 -6.29
C GLU A 29 -8.24 -0.98 -5.00
N TYR A 30 -7.36 -1.42 -4.10
CA TYR A 30 -7.69 -2.05 -2.81
C TYR A 30 -7.38 -1.13 -1.62
N MET A 31 -6.81 0.06 -1.87
CA MET A 31 -6.49 1.02 -0.82
C MET A 31 -7.72 1.75 -0.34
N ASP A 32 -7.68 2.18 0.91
CA ASP A 32 -8.61 3.17 1.42
C ASP A 32 -8.36 4.52 0.73
N ASP A 33 -9.41 5.11 0.14
CA ASP A 33 -9.32 6.33 -0.66
C ASP A 33 -8.85 7.52 0.17
N ASP A 34 -9.36 7.69 1.40
CA ASP A 34 -9.00 8.81 2.26
C ASP A 34 -7.51 8.76 2.64
N ALA A 35 -7.00 7.58 3.01
CA ALA A 35 -5.59 7.38 3.29
C ALA A 35 -4.72 7.58 2.03
N ARG A 36 -5.14 7.03 0.88
CA ARG A 36 -4.42 7.15 -0.40
C ARG A 36 -4.31 8.61 -0.85
N GLU A 37 -5.39 9.38 -0.74
CA GLU A 37 -5.40 10.81 -1.04
C GLU A 37 -4.55 11.62 -0.04
N ALA A 38 -4.58 11.27 1.24
CA ALA A 38 -3.75 11.92 2.25
C ALA A 38 -2.24 11.76 1.95
N VAL A 39 -1.79 10.55 1.62
CA VAL A 39 -0.39 10.31 1.22
C VAL A 39 -0.05 11.06 -0.06
N HIS A 40 -0.92 11.02 -1.07
CA HIS A 40 -0.68 11.73 -2.33
C HIS A 40 -0.50 13.24 -2.10
N ASN A 41 -1.36 13.85 -1.29
CA ASN A 41 -1.27 15.27 -0.95
C ASN A 41 -0.03 15.62 -0.10
N GLU A 42 0.44 14.68 0.73
CA GLU A 42 1.59 14.87 1.61
C GLU A 42 2.93 14.74 0.88
N LEU A 43 3.06 13.72 0.03
CA LEU A 43 4.36 13.25 -0.49
C LEU A 43 4.54 13.42 -2.00
N ALA A 44 3.50 13.71 -2.80
CA ALA A 44 3.67 13.79 -4.24
C ALA A 44 4.50 15.03 -4.67
N PRO A 45 5.47 14.88 -5.60
CA PRO A 45 5.91 13.62 -6.23
C PRO A 45 6.87 12.81 -5.34
N CYS A 46 6.64 11.49 -5.24
CA CYS A 46 7.47 10.52 -4.53
C CYS A 46 7.61 9.21 -5.33
N SER A 47 8.48 8.31 -4.87
CA SER A 47 8.58 6.95 -5.44
C SER A 47 7.49 6.01 -4.91
N ASP A 48 7.21 4.93 -5.64
CA ASP A 48 6.17 3.97 -5.26
C ASP A 48 6.40 3.33 -3.89
N ILE A 49 7.67 3.06 -3.53
CA ILE A 49 8.03 2.52 -2.23
C ILE A 49 7.76 3.52 -1.11
N GLU A 50 8.13 4.80 -1.30
CA GLU A 50 7.86 5.86 -0.31
C GLU A 50 6.35 6.06 -0.14
N PHE A 51 5.60 6.03 -1.23
CA PHE A 51 4.14 6.12 -1.21
C PHE A 51 3.53 4.96 -0.41
N LEU A 52 3.91 3.72 -0.75
CA LEU A 52 3.34 2.52 -0.14
C LEU A 52 3.71 2.39 1.34
N GLU A 53 4.96 2.68 1.71
CA GLU A 53 5.38 2.70 3.12
C GLU A 53 4.59 3.73 3.91
N ARG A 54 4.46 4.96 3.40
CA ARG A 54 3.67 6.01 4.06
C ARG A 54 2.20 5.63 4.18
N TYR A 55 1.63 5.03 3.14
CA TYR A 55 0.25 4.55 3.16
C TYR A 55 0.06 3.51 4.27
N LEU A 56 0.93 2.52 4.39
CA LEU A 56 0.85 1.51 5.45
C LEU A 56 1.02 2.08 6.86
N GLU A 57 1.63 3.26 7.02
CA GLU A 57 1.68 3.93 8.33
C GLU A 57 0.33 4.47 8.79
N ILE A 58 -0.49 4.98 7.85
CA ILE A 58 -1.73 5.70 8.16
C ILE A 58 -3.00 4.92 7.79
N ALA A 59 -2.88 3.83 7.04
CA ALA A 59 -4.00 3.04 6.60
C ALA A 59 -4.86 2.58 7.80
N PRO A 60 -6.20 2.62 7.67
CA PRO A 60 -7.09 2.18 8.74
C PRO A 60 -6.99 0.67 8.98
N ASP A 61 -6.71 -0.10 7.93
CA ASP A 61 -6.68 -1.56 7.90
C ASP A 61 -5.47 -2.09 7.13
N ASP A 62 -5.21 -3.39 7.26
CA ASP A 62 -4.19 -4.08 6.47
C ASP A 62 -4.60 -4.09 4.99
N LEU A 63 -3.63 -3.90 4.09
CA LEU A 63 -3.87 -3.91 2.66
C LEU A 63 -3.89 -5.34 2.14
N ILE A 64 -5.06 -5.82 1.73
CA ILE A 64 -5.27 -7.18 1.24
C ILE A 64 -5.63 -7.12 -0.24
N VAL A 65 -4.75 -7.65 -1.08
CA VAL A 65 -4.91 -7.74 -2.54
C VAL A 65 -5.07 -9.22 -2.88
N GLY A 66 -6.31 -9.67 -3.13
CA GLY A 66 -6.63 -11.08 -3.42
C GLY A 66 -7.98 -11.53 -2.89
#